data_AF-A0A962HAC7-F1
#
_entry.id   AF-A0A962HAC7-F1
#
_cell.length_a   1.000
_cell.length_b   1.000
_cell.length_c   1.000
_cell.angle_alpha   90.00
_cell.angle_beta   90.00
_cell.angle_gamma   90.00
#
_symmetry.space_group_name_H-M   'P 1'
#
loop_
_entity.id
_entity.type
_entity.pdbx_description
1 polymer ?
#
loop_
_entity_poly.entity_id
_entity_poly.type
_entity_poly.pdbx_seq_one_letter_code
_entity_poly.pdbx_strand_id
1 'polypeptide(L)'
;HNMVGTLEHVLQDLLVDRDILSESLNLYMSMVSYRTNRVMTRLTVVSVVFLPLTFLVGIYGMNFEGIPELHWKYGYAYFWGVVLLITAILAVFLRRAKIL
;
A
#
# COMPACT_ATOMS: atom_id res chain seq x y z
N HIS A 1 -11.15 56.44 18.83
CA HIS A 1 -9.76 55.97 18.78
C HIS A 1 -9.63 54.59 19.44
N ASN A 2 -10.02 54.41 20.71
CA ASN A 2 -9.87 53.12 21.40
C ASN A 2 -10.75 51.97 20.87
N MET A 3 -12.01 52.22 20.50
CA MET A 3 -12.89 51.17 19.95
C MET A 3 -12.42 50.62 18.59
N VAL A 4 -11.81 51.46 17.75
CA VAL A 4 -11.30 51.04 16.43
C VAL A 4 -10.11 50.10 16.60
N GLY A 5 -9.18 50.43 17.51
CA GLY A 5 -8.07 49.52 17.84
C GLY A 5 -8.53 48.19 18.45
N THR A 6 -9.58 48.19 19.29
CA THR A 6 -10.15 46.94 19.81
C THR A 6 -10.76 46.09 18.69
N LEU A 7 -11.43 46.71 17.71
CA LEU A 7 -11.96 45.98 16.55
C LEU A 7 -10.86 45.43 15.65
N GLU A 8 -9.77 46.17 15.43
CA GLU A 8 -8.61 45.69 14.69
C GLU A 8 -7.95 44.48 15.36
N HIS A 9 -7.78 44.52 16.68
CA HIS A 9 -7.26 43.38 17.44
C HIS A 9 -8.17 42.15 17.35
N VAL A 10 -9.49 42.33 17.52
CA VAL A 10 -10.44 41.21 17.40
C VAL A 10 -10.45 40.62 15.98
N LEU A 11 -10.34 41.46 14.95
CA LEU A 11 -10.23 40.98 13.56
C LEU A 11 -8.93 40.20 13.35
N GLN A 12 -7.81 40.69 13.91
CA GLN A 12 -6.53 40.00 13.83
C GLN A 12 -6.58 38.64 14.53
N ASP A 13 -7.17 38.56 15.71
CA ASP A 13 -7.36 37.30 16.44
C ASP A 13 -8.23 36.33 15.64
N LEU A 14 -9.32 36.79 15.03
CA LEU A 14 -10.17 35.96 14.17
C LEU A 14 -9.45 35.45 12.92
N LEU A 15 -8.56 36.26 12.33
CA LEU A 15 -7.75 35.84 11.19
C LEU A 15 -6.74 34.76 11.61
N VAL A 16 -6.08 34.94 12.74
CA VAL A 16 -5.16 33.95 13.31
C VAL A 16 -5.88 32.64 13.62
N ASP A 17 -7.06 32.69 14.24
CA ASP A 17 -7.88 31.51 14.51
C ASP A 17 -8.28 30.79 13.22
N ARG A 18 -8.63 31.53 12.16
CA ARG A 18 -8.93 30.95 10.84
C ARG A 18 -7.74 30.23 10.24
N ASP A 19 -6.55 30.81 10.34
CA ASP A 19 -5.32 30.21 9.83
C ASP A 19 -4.96 28.93 10.59
N ILE A 20 -5.06 28.95 11.92
CA ILE A 20 -4.84 27.77 12.78
C ILE A 20 -5.84 26.65 12.45
N LEU A 21 -7.11 26.98 12.25
CA LEU A 21 -8.14 26.02 11.86
C LEU A 21 -7.85 25.42 10.47
N SER A 22 -7.44 26.24 9.52
CA SER A 22 -7.05 25.80 8.17
C SER A 22 -5.86 24.86 8.22
N GLU A 23 -4.82 25.19 8.99
CA GLU A 23 -3.65 24.33 9.20
C GLU A 23 -4.04 23.02 9.87
N SER A 24 -4.90 23.06 10.89
CA SER A 24 -5.41 21.88 11.59
C SER A 24 -6.19 20.95 10.65
N LEU A 25 -7.01 21.52 9.76
CA LEU A 25 -7.72 20.76 8.73
C LEU A 25 -6.74 20.13 7.74
N ASN A 26 -5.70 20.86 7.31
CA ASN A 26 -4.66 20.33 6.42
C ASN A 26 -3.89 19.18 7.07
N LEU A 27 -3.58 19.27 8.37
CA LEU A 27 -2.97 18.18 9.14
C LEU A 27 -3.91 16.98 9.26
N TYR A 28 -5.20 17.21 9.54
CA TYR A 28 -6.20 16.15 9.60
C TYR A 28 -6.31 15.42 8.26
N MET A 29 -6.43 16.14 7.15
CA MET A 29 -6.47 15.57 5.80
C MET A 29 -5.19 14.79 5.50
N SER A 30 -4.03 15.31 5.90
CA SER A 30 -2.74 14.60 5.76
C SER A 30 -2.71 13.29 6.55
N MET A 31 -3.23 13.28 7.78
CA MET A 31 -3.37 12.06 8.60
C MET A 31 -4.34 11.05 7.97
N VAL A 32 -5.46 11.51 7.42
CA VAL A 32 -6.41 10.67 6.70
C VAL A 32 -5.75 10.04 5.47
N SER A 33 -5.08 10.83 4.63
CA SER A 33 -4.35 10.32 3.47
C SER A 33 -3.24 9.34 3.88
N TYR A 34 -2.52 9.60 4.97
CA TYR A 34 -1.53 8.67 5.51
C TYR A 34 -2.16 7.34 5.92
N ARG A 35 -3.29 7.36 6.64
CA ARG A 35 -4.03 6.14 7.02
C ARG A 35 -4.52 5.39 5.80
N THR A 36 -5.10 6.08 4.82
CA THR A 36 -5.58 5.48 3.57
C THR A 36 -4.45 4.83 2.79
N ASN A 37 -3.30 5.51 2.66
CA ASN A 37 -2.13 4.95 2.00
C ASN A 37 -1.64 3.68 2.71
N ARG A 38 -1.61 3.68 4.05
CA ARG A 38 -1.29 2.47 4.84
C ARG A 38 -2.28 1.32 4.61
N VAL A 39 -3.57 1.61 4.48
CA VAL A 39 -4.59 0.59 4.18
C VAL A 39 -4.38 0.01 2.79
N MET A 40 -4.25 0.87 1.77
CA MET A 40 -3.98 0.46 0.38
C MET A 40 -2.73 -0.41 0.31
N THR A 41 -1.65 0.04 0.95
CA THR A 41 -0.39 -0.67 1.07
C THR A 41 -0.56 -2.09 1.64
N ARG A 42 -1.32 -2.24 2.73
CA ARG A 42 -1.60 -3.57 3.32
C ARG A 42 -2.38 -4.46 2.36
N LEU A 43 -3.39 -3.91 1.69
CA LEU A 43 -4.17 -4.66 0.68
C LEU A 43 -3.30 -5.09 -0.49
N THR A 44 -2.43 -4.20 -1.00
CA THR A 44 -1.49 -4.49 -2.07
C THR A 44 -0.53 -5.62 -1.68
N VAL A 45 0.05 -5.57 -0.47
CA VAL A 45 0.93 -6.65 0.03
C VAL A 45 0.21 -8.00 -0.01
N VAL A 46 -1.04 -8.04 0.45
CA VAL A 46 -1.86 -9.27 0.41
C VAL A 46 -2.08 -9.72 -1.03
N SER A 47 -2.56 -8.85 -1.92
CA SER A 47 -2.81 -9.18 -3.33
C SER A 47 -1.57 -9.67 -4.08
N VAL A 48 -0.42 -9.06 -3.81
CA VAL A 48 0.87 -9.38 -4.44
C VAL A 48 1.35 -10.79 -4.04
N VAL A 49 1.04 -11.26 -2.82
CA VAL A 49 1.29 -12.64 -2.40
C VAL A 49 0.30 -13.62 -3.05
N PHE A 50 -0.97 -13.23 -3.18
CA PHE A 50 -1.99 -14.09 -3.78
C PHE A 50 -1.81 -14.27 -5.29
N LEU A 51 -1.30 -13.28 -6.02
CA LEU A 51 -1.15 -13.35 -7.48
C LEU A 51 -0.34 -14.57 -7.98
N PRO A 52 0.89 -14.87 -7.49
CA PRO A 52 1.61 -16.07 -7.91
C PRO A 52 0.93 -17.36 -7.44
N LEU A 53 0.30 -17.36 -6.26
CA LEU A 53 -0.44 -18.51 -5.76
C LEU A 53 -1.67 -18.82 -6.63
N THR A 54 -2.43 -17.81 -7.04
CA THR A 54 -3.59 -17.95 -7.91
C THR A 54 -3.18 -18.35 -9.32
N PHE A 55 -2.09 -17.78 -9.86
CA PHE A 55 -1.55 -18.16 -11.16
C PHE A 55 -1.18 -19.65 -11.21
N LEU A 56 -0.54 -20.14 -10.15
CA LEU A 56 -0.17 -21.54 -9.95
C LEU A 56 -1.39 -22.47 -9.89
N VAL A 57 -2.40 -22.10 -9.10
CA VAL A 57 -3.66 -22.85 -9.04
C VAL A 57 -4.37 -22.84 -10.40
N GLY A 58 -4.30 -21.73 -11.15
CA GLY A 58 -4.84 -21.63 -12.51
C GLY A 58 -4.15 -22.59 -13.49
N ILE A 59 -2.82 -22.64 -13.51
CA ILE A 59 -2.06 -23.58 -14.35
C ILE A 59 -2.40 -25.03 -13.98
N TYR A 60 -2.39 -25.35 -12.68
CA TYR A 60 -2.67 -26.70 -12.22
C TYR A 60 -4.14 -27.11 -12.38
N GLY A 61 -5.07 -26.17 -12.34
CA GLY A 61 -6.48 -26.41 -12.64
C GLY A 61 -6.77 -26.62 -14.13
N MET A 62 -5.89 -26.17 -15.03
CA MET A 62 -6.13 -26.18 -16.48
C MET A 62 -5.70 -27.44 -17.22
N ASN A 63 -4.85 -28.32 -16.64
CA ASN A 63 -4.61 -29.74 -17.01
C ASN A 63 -3.20 -30.18 -16.58
N PHE A 64 -3.09 -31.00 -15.53
CA PHE A 64 -1.82 -31.66 -15.14
C PHE A 64 -1.30 -32.66 -16.19
N GLU A 65 -2.16 -33.12 -17.10
CA GLU A 65 -1.87 -34.16 -18.10
C GLU A 65 -1.01 -33.66 -19.28
N GLY A 66 -1.03 -32.35 -19.56
CA GLY A 66 -0.36 -31.74 -20.71
C GLY A 66 0.98 -31.05 -20.40
N ILE A 67 1.49 -31.14 -19.17
CA ILE A 67 2.72 -30.46 -18.77
C ILE A 67 3.91 -31.44 -18.87
N PRO A 68 4.72 -31.40 -19.95
CA PRO A 68 5.84 -32.32 -20.15
C PRO A 68 6.90 -32.23 -19.03
N GLU A 69 6.97 -31.11 -18.32
CA GLU A 69 7.90 -30.86 -17.21
C GLU A 69 7.58 -31.69 -15.95
N LEU A 70 6.35 -32.20 -15.79
CA LEU A 70 5.95 -33.02 -14.64
C LEU A 70 6.44 -34.48 -14.75
N HIS A 71 6.77 -34.94 -15.96
CA HIS A 71 7.39 -36.26 -16.19
C HIS A 71 8.87 -36.31 -15.78
N TRP A 72 9.50 -35.17 -15.54
CA TRP A 72 10.83 -35.10 -14.97
C TRP A 72 10.77 -35.31 -13.46
N LYS A 73 11.63 -36.20 -12.96
CA LYS A 73 11.72 -36.57 -11.53
C LYS A 73 11.90 -35.36 -10.58
N TYR A 74 12.35 -34.22 -11.11
CA TYR A 74 12.56 -32.96 -10.37
C TYR A 74 11.66 -31.80 -10.81
N GLY A 75 10.72 -32.00 -11.75
CA GLY A 75 9.86 -30.91 -12.26
C GLY A 75 9.01 -30.25 -11.18
N TYR A 76 8.49 -31.06 -10.25
CA TYR A 76 7.77 -30.56 -9.07
C TYR A 76 8.68 -29.67 -8.18
N ALA A 77 9.93 -30.07 -7.96
CA ALA A 77 10.87 -29.30 -7.14
C ALA A 77 11.32 -28.01 -7.83
N TYR A 78 11.56 -28.03 -9.15
CA TYR A 78 11.90 -26.85 -9.95
C TYR A 78 10.75 -25.83 -9.93
N PHE A 79 9.52 -26.31 -10.10
CA PHE A 79 8.33 -25.49 -10.06
C PHE A 79 8.16 -24.78 -8.70
N TRP A 80 8.24 -25.51 -7.59
CA TRP A 80 8.23 -24.92 -6.25
C TRP A 80 9.39 -23.93 -6.04
N GLY A 81 10.56 -24.22 -6.62
CA GLY A 81 11.71 -23.32 -6.62
C GLY A 81 11.44 -21.99 -7.32
N VAL A 82 10.82 -22.01 -8.50
CA VAL A 82 10.44 -20.79 -9.25
C VAL A 82 9.40 -19.98 -8.48
N VAL A 83 8.41 -20.63 -7.88
CA VAL A 83 7.36 -19.98 -7.08
C VAL A 83 7.95 -19.33 -5.84
N LEU A 84 8.81 -20.04 -5.11
CA LEU A 84 9.53 -19.50 -3.96
C LEU A 84 10.44 -18.33 -4.36
N LEU A 85 11.14 -18.44 -5.50
CA LEU A 85 12.02 -17.39 -6.00
C LEU A 85 11.23 -16.13 -6.37
N ILE A 86 10.14 -16.25 -7.12
CA ILE A 86 9.27 -15.12 -7.49
C ILE A 86 8.67 -14.47 -6.24
N THR A 87 8.16 -15.28 -5.31
CA THR A 87 7.59 -14.79 -4.04
C THR A 87 8.65 -14.09 -3.19
N ALA A 88 9.87 -14.63 -3.13
CA ALA A 88 10.98 -14.03 -2.40
C ALA A 88 11.47 -12.71 -3.04
N ILE A 89 11.56 -12.65 -4.37
CA ILE A 89 11.90 -11.42 -5.10
C ILE A 89 10.83 -10.35 -4.84
N LEU A 90 9.55 -10.69 -4.94
CA LEU A 90 8.43 -9.79 -4.62
C LEU A 90 8.51 -9.30 -3.17
N ALA A 91 8.75 -10.19 -2.22
CA ALA A 91 8.85 -9.87 -0.80
C ALA A 91 10.05 -8.93 -0.52
N VAL A 92 11.20 -9.20 -1.14
CA VAL A 92 12.40 -8.34 -1.02
C VAL A 92 12.17 -6.98 -1.69
N PHE A 93 11.49 -6.94 -2.84
CA PHE A 93 11.13 -5.71 -3.53
C PHE A 93 10.17 -4.86 -2.71
N LEU A 94 9.12 -5.45 -2.12
CA LEU A 94 8.18 -4.77 -1.22
C LEU A 94 8.89 -4.19 0.02
N ARG A 95 9.85 -4.93 0.59
CA ARG A 95 10.71 -4.43 1.69
C ARG A 95 11.62 -3.29 1.24
N ARG A 96 12.24 -3.39 0.07
CA ARG A 96 13.14 -2.36 -0.50
C ARG A 96 12.40 -1.08 -0.85
N ALA A 97 11.16 -1.19 -1.31
CA ALA A 97 10.32 -0.07 -1.68
C ALA A 97 9.76 0.72 -0.47
N LYS A 98 10.06 0.31 0.78
CA LYS A 98 9.51 0.90 2.03
C LYS A 98 7.96 0.94 2.04
N ILE A 99 7.35 0.03 1.29
CA ILE A 99 5.91 -0.22 1.32
C ILE A 99 5.59 -1.08 2.57
N LEU A 100 6.57 -1.84 3.07
CA LEU A 100 6.53 -2.53 4.37
C LEU A 100 7.24 -1.72 5.47
#